data_AF-M3HJV8-F1
#
_entry.id   AF-M3HJV8-F1
#
_cell.length_a   1.000
_cell.length_b   1.000
_cell.length_c   1.000
_cell.angle_alpha   90.00
_cell.angle_beta   90.00
_cell.angle_gamma   90.00
#
_symmetry.space_group_name_H-M   'P 1'
#
loop_
_entity.id
_entity.type
_entity.pdbx_description
1 polymer ?
#
loop_
_entity_poly.entity_id
_entity_poly.type
_entity_poly.pdbx_seq_one_letter_code
_entity_poly.pdbx_strand_id
1 'polypeptide(L)' 'MTCGGVSRKEVNFKTMESKFVPGIFFAGEVLDVDGVTGGFNFQNAWTTSYIAARGILNSI' A
#
# COMPACT_ATOMS: atom_id res chain seq x y z
N MET A 1 7.23 -12.71 -1.77
CA MET A 1 6.02 -12.89 -0.93
C MET A 1 6.50 -13.13 0.47
N THR A 2 6.04 -12.29 1.39
CA THR A 2 6.39 -12.32 2.79
C THR A 2 5.07 -12.21 3.54
N CYS A 3 4.76 -13.19 4.40
CA CYS A 3 3.57 -13.11 5.22
C CYS A 3 3.75 -12.08 6.34
N GLY A 4 2.92 -11.05 6.37
CA GLY A 4 3.02 -9.94 7.31
C GLY A 4 3.53 -8.64 6.69
N GLY A 5 3.81 -7.65 7.54
CA GLY A 5 4.25 -6.32 7.12
C GLY A 5 3.56 -5.22 7.92
N VAL A 6 3.49 -4.02 7.34
CA VAL A 6 2.76 -2.89 7.94
C VAL A 6 1.29 -3.23 8.01
N SER A 7 0.71 -3.06 9.20
CA SER A 7 -0.69 -3.38 9.46
C SER A 7 -1.61 -2.53 8.57
N ARG A 8 -2.48 -3.21 7.84
CA ARG A 8 -3.50 -2.59 6.98
C ARG A 8 -4.39 -1.60 7.73
N LYS A 9 -4.61 -1.81 9.03
CA LYS A 9 -5.44 -0.91 9.85
C LYS A 9 -4.80 0.47 10.04
N GLU A 10 -3.49 0.57 9.84
CA GLU A 10 -2.67 1.77 10.09
C GLU A 10 -2.46 2.60 8.83
N VAL A 11 -2.96 2.13 7.67
CA VAL A 11 -2.85 2.78 6.37
C VAL A 11 -4.22 3.19 5.86
N ASN A 12 -4.33 4.38 5.29
CA ASN A 12 -5.54 4.83 4.61
C ASN A 12 -5.57 4.29 3.18
N PHE A 13 -6.34 3.25 2.89
CA PHE A 13 -6.39 2.63 1.56
C PHE A 13 -6.89 3.52 0.41
N LYS A 14 -7.45 4.70 0.69
CA LYS A 14 -7.83 5.65 -0.36
C LYS A 14 -6.65 6.46 -0.89
N THR A 15 -5.62 6.65 -0.07
CA THR A 15 -4.43 7.48 -0.38
C THR A 15 -3.13 6.71 -0.23
N MET A 16 -3.17 5.55 0.41
CA MET A 16 -2.04 4.76 0.90
C MET A 16 -1.14 5.48 1.91
N GLU A 17 -1.62 6.56 2.51
CA GLU A 17 -0.90 7.32 3.53
C GLU A 17 -0.98 6.63 4.91
N SER A 18 0.07 6.78 5.71
CA SER A 18 0.08 6.43 7.12
C SER A 18 -0.97 7.23 7.88
N LYS A 19 -1.73 6.57 8.76
CA LYS A 19 -2.66 7.24 9.67
C LYS A 19 -1.97 7.92 10.85
N PHE A 20 -0.70 7.62 11.10
CA PHE A 20 0.05 8.15 12.24
C PHE A 20 1.04 9.25 11.87
N VAL A 21 1.59 9.20 10.66
CA VAL A 21 2.64 10.14 10.22
C VAL A 21 2.27 10.69 8.84
N PRO A 22 1.76 11.94 8.78
CA PRO A 22 1.44 12.57 7.51
C PRO A 22 2.65 12.64 6.57
N GLY A 23 2.42 12.46 5.27
CA GLY A 23 3.45 12.48 4.23
C GLY A 23 4.22 11.17 4.05
N ILE A 24 3.94 10.13 4.85
CA ILE A 24 4.51 8.78 4.67
C ILE A 24 3.48 7.88 4.00
N PHE A 25 3.89 7.21 2.92
CA PHE A 25 3.03 6.33 2.11
C PHE A 25 3.61 4.93 2.00
N PHE A 26 2.75 3.92 1.91
CA PHE A 26 3.13 2.52 1.82
C PHE A 26 2.47 1.83 0.63
N ALA A 27 3.22 1.03 -0.12
CA ALA A 27 2.69 0.28 -1.26
C ALA A 27 3.45 -1.03 -1.48
N GLY A 28 2.80 -2.00 -2.12
CA GLY A 28 3.40 -3.29 -2.44
C GLY A 28 3.59 -4.20 -1.24
N GLU A 29 4.62 -5.06 -1.32
CA GLU A 29 4.84 -6.18 -0.40
C GLU A 29 5.22 -5.76 1.03
N VAL A 30 5.53 -4.49 1.27
CA VAL A 30 5.77 -3.99 2.65
C VAL A 30 4.49 -3.97 3.50
N LEU A 31 3.32 -3.95 2.86
CA LEU A 31 2.03 -4.07 3.52
C LEU A 31 1.76 -5.53 3.89
N ASP A 32 1.05 -5.74 5.00
CA ASP A 32 0.49 -7.04 5.40
C ASP A 32 -0.61 -7.51 4.41
N VAL A 33 -0.20 -7.86 3.18
CA VAL A 33 -1.05 -8.32 2.08
C VAL A 33 -0.35 -9.45 1.33
N ASP A 34 -0.99 -10.61 1.36
CA ASP A 34 -0.48 -11.84 0.79
C ASP A 34 -1.40 -12.37 -0.32
N GLY A 35 -0.93 -12.36 -1.56
CA GLY A 35 -1.62 -12.98 -2.69
C GLY A 35 -1.18 -14.43 -2.91
N VAL A 36 -2.10 -15.27 -3.39
CA VAL A 36 -1.75 -16.60 -3.94
C VAL A 36 -0.85 -16.45 -5.18
N THR A 37 -0.24 -17.55 -5.63
CA THR A 37 0.52 -17.57 -6.89
C THR A 37 -0.37 -17.23 -8.09
N GLY A 38 0.23 -16.77 -9.20
CA GLY A 38 -0.53 -16.37 -10.41
C GLY A 38 -0.62 -14.87 -10.61
N GLY A 39 0.31 -14.09 -10.05
CA GLY A 39 0.44 -12.65 -10.33
C GLY A 39 -0.33 -11.72 -9.38
N PHE A 40 -1.03 -12.24 -8.38
CA PHE A 40 -1.79 -11.43 -7.41
C PHE A 40 -0.91 -10.47 -6.60
N ASN A 41 0.31 -10.89 -6.23
CA ASN A 41 1.26 -10.01 -5.55
C ASN A 41 1.70 -8.84 -6.44
N PHE A 42 1.88 -9.07 -7.74
CA PHE A 42 2.14 -7.99 -8.69
C PHE A 42 0.94 -7.07 -8.82
N GLN A 43 -0.26 -7.61 -8.98
CA GLN A 43 -1.48 -6.80 -9.04
C GLN A 43 -1.64 -5.92 -7.80
N ASN A 44 -1.36 -6.46 -6.61
CA ASN A 44 -1.33 -5.70 -5.36
C ASN A 44 -0.29 -4.56 -5.42
N ALA A 45 0.94 -4.85 -5.83
CA ALA A 45 1.99 -3.85 -5.96
C ALA A 45 1.63 -2.72 -6.93
N TRP A 46 1.10 -3.03 -8.11
CA TRP A 46 0.71 -2.02 -9.10
C TRP A 46 -0.46 -1.17 -8.61
N THR A 47 -1.49 -1.81 -8.04
CA THR A 47 -2.71 -1.12 -7.60
C THR A 47 -2.41 -0.17 -6.44
N THR A 48 -1.71 -0.65 -5.41
CA THR A 48 -1.35 0.16 -4.24
C THR A 48 -0.41 1.30 -4.61
N SER A 49 0.58 1.07 -5.49
CA SER A 49 1.48 2.13 -5.95
C SER A 49 0.75 3.23 -6.73
N TYR A 50 -0.21 2.85 -7.59
CA TYR A 50 -1.04 3.81 -8.31
C TYR A 50 -1.86 4.69 -7.35
N ILE A 51 -2.49 4.08 -6.35
CA ILE A 51 -3.27 4.82 -5.34
C ILE A 51 -2.35 5.73 -4.51
N ALA A 52 -1.18 5.24 -4.09
CA ALA A 52 -0.20 6.03 -3.35
C ALA A 52 0.27 7.26 -4.13
N ALA A 53 0.61 7.08 -5.42
CA ALA A 53 1.00 8.19 -6.29
C ALA A 53 -0.12 9.24 -6.41
N ARG A 54 -1.38 8.81 -6.58
CA ARG A 54 -2.52 9.74 -6.60
C ARG A 54 -2.75 10.41 -5.24
N GLY A 55 -2.54 9.69 -4.14
CA GLY A 55 -2.58 10.22 -2.79
C GLY A 55 -1.58 11.36 -2.62
N ILE A 56 -0.31 11.11 -2.96
CA ILE A 56 0.77 12.10 -2.92
C ILE A 56 0.41 13.35 -3.73
N LEU A 57 -0.05 13.19 -4.98
CA LEU A 57 -0.39 14.32 -5.85
C LEU A 57 -1.53 15.20 -5.31
N ASN A 58 -2.49 14.61 -4.58
CA ASN A 58 -3.61 15.34 -4.00
C ASN A 58 -3.28 15.98 -2.63
N SER A 59 -2.12 15.66 -2.06
CA SER A 59 -1.64 16.21 -0.78
C SER A 59 -0.67 17.37 -0.95
N ILE A 60 -0.34 17.73 -2.20
CA ILE A 60 0.42 18.93 -2.61
C ILE A 60 -0.58 20.05 -2.90
#